data_AF-A0A0G1XPC3-F1
#
_entry.id   AF-A0A0G1XPC3-F1
#
_cell.length_a   1.000
_cell.length_b   1.000
_cell.length_c   1.000
_cell.angle_alpha   90.00
_cell.angle_beta   90.00
_cell.angle_gamma   90.00
#
_symmetry.space_group_name_H-M   'P 1'
#
loop_
_entity.id
_entity.type
_entity.pdbx_description
1 polymer ?
#
loop_
_entity_poly.entity_id
_entity_poly.type
_entity_poly.pdbx_seq_one_letter_code
_entity_poly.pdbx_strand_id
1 'polypeptide(L)'
;MMNEPQDAFSRYGGSMSREQMNQYIDLVTLTPEEREYAKRIMERFDIAAYSMGITREEFFQGLDEMANNPNDPIDPQEVERIKERFK
;
A
#
# COMPACT_ATOMS: atom_id res chain seq x y z
N MET A 1 10.27 -25.37 -9.80
CA MET A 1 9.05 -24.59 -9.51
C MET A 1 9.52 -23.16 -9.35
N MET A 2 9.19 -22.28 -10.29
CA MET A 2 9.46 -20.85 -10.11
C MET A 2 8.50 -20.40 -9.00
N ASN A 3 9.04 -20.03 -7.83
CA ASN A 3 8.26 -19.30 -6.85
C ASN A 3 7.94 -17.96 -7.52
N GLU A 4 6.73 -17.82 -8.05
CA GLU A 4 6.20 -16.49 -8.33
C GLU A 4 6.39 -15.66 -7.06
N PRO A 5 6.93 -14.43 -7.16
CA PRO A 5 7.05 -13.58 -5.99
C PRO A 5 5.64 -13.42 -5.42
N GLN A 6 5.38 -14.06 -4.29
CA GLN A 6 4.11 -13.90 -3.61
C GLN A 6 4.00 -12.44 -3.20
N ASP A 7 2.98 -11.79 -3.75
CA ASP A 7 2.69 -10.39 -3.51
C ASP A 7 2.58 -10.11 -2.02
N ALA A 8 2.84 -8.86 -1.64
CA ALA A 8 2.92 -8.47 -0.23
C ALA A 8 1.68 -8.93 0.56
N PHE A 9 0.49 -8.82 -0.03
CA PHE A 9 -0.80 -9.14 0.61
C PHE A 9 -1.05 -10.64 0.71
N SER A 10 -0.59 -11.44 -0.25
CA SER A 10 -0.67 -12.91 -0.18
C SER A 10 -0.01 -13.47 1.08
N ARG A 11 1.06 -12.83 1.57
CA ARG A 11 1.74 -13.23 2.82
C ARG A 11 0.90 -13.04 4.08
N TYR A 12 -0.13 -12.21 4.01
CA TYR A 12 -1.00 -11.86 5.14
C TYR A 12 -2.45 -12.34 4.95
N GLY A 13 -2.69 -13.25 3.99
CA GLY A 13 -4.03 -13.80 3.75
C GLY A 13 -4.93 -12.92 2.88
N GLY A 14 -4.36 -12.00 2.11
CA GLY A 14 -5.06 -11.16 1.13
C GLY A 14 -5.41 -9.75 1.61
N SER A 15 -5.29 -9.47 2.90
CA SER A 15 -5.41 -8.12 3.47
C SER A 15 -4.29 -7.84 4.46
N MET A 16 -3.95 -6.56 4.63
CA MET A 16 -2.93 -6.11 5.59
C MET A 16 -3.52 -5.13 6.58
N SER A 17 -3.35 -5.41 7.87
CA SER A 17 -3.59 -4.44 8.94
C SER A 17 -2.55 -3.31 8.88
N ARG A 18 -2.82 -2.21 9.59
CA ARG A 18 -1.86 -1.10 9.73
C ARG A 18 -0.50 -1.55 10.27
N GLU A 19 -0.50 -2.44 11.25
CA GLU A 19 0.74 -2.98 11.81
C GLU A 19 1.50 -3.83 10.80
N GLN A 20 0.81 -4.70 10.06
CA GLN A 20 1.42 -5.54 9.02
C GLN A 20 1.99 -4.70 7.88
N MET A 21 1.27 -3.65 7.46
CA MET A 21 1.75 -2.68 6.47
C MET A 21 3.01 -1.96 6.95
N ASN A 22 3.02 -1.45 8.17
CA ASN A 22 4.20 -0.79 8.73
C ASN A 22 5.41 -1.73 8.80
N GLN A 23 5.21 -2.97 9.26
CA GLN A 23 6.25 -4.00 9.26
C GLN A 23 6.78 -4.26 7.85
N TYR A 24 5.89 -4.38 6.86
CA TYR A 24 6.30 -4.59 5.48
C TYR A 24 7.08 -3.40 4.91
N ILE A 25 6.60 -2.18 5.14
CA ILE A 25 7.27 -0.92 4.77
C ILE A 25 8.67 -0.79 5.39
N ASP A 26 8.90 -1.34 6.58
CA ASP A 26 10.22 -1.37 7.20
C ASP A 26 11.13 -2.46 6.61
N LEU A 27 10.56 -3.51 6.02
CA LEU A 27 11.31 -4.55 5.31
C LEU A 27 11.66 -4.15 3.87
N VAL A 28 10.79 -3.40 3.20
CA VAL A 28 11.04 -2.91 1.84
C VAL A 28 11.74 -1.56 1.85
N THR A 29 12.81 -1.43 1.08
CA THR A 29 13.49 -0.14 0.90
C THR A 29 12.62 0.79 0.06
N LEU A 30 11.78 1.59 0.72
CA LEU A 30 11.01 2.70 0.14
C LEU A 30 11.71 4.04 0.44
N THR A 31 11.51 5.02 -0.44
CA THR A 31 11.87 6.41 -0.14
C THR A 31 10.96 6.96 0.98
N PRO A 32 11.36 8.06 1.64
CA PRO A 32 10.49 8.73 2.62
C PRO A 32 9.13 9.13 2.04
N GLU A 33 9.08 9.60 0.79
CA GLU A 33 7.84 9.97 0.09
C GLU A 33 6.96 8.74 -0.18
N GLU A 34 7.54 7.66 -0.71
CA GLU A 34 6.82 6.41 -1.00
C GLU A 34 6.21 5.80 0.27
N ARG A 35 6.96 5.85 1.38
CA ARG A 35 6.54 5.42 2.71
C ARG A 35 5.36 6.25 3.21
N GLU A 36 5.40 7.57 3.01
CA GLU A 36 4.34 8.48 3.43
C GLU A 36 3.04 8.20 2.66
N TYR A 37 3.10 8.01 1.35
CA TYR A 37 1.90 7.69 0.56
C TYR A 37 1.26 6.36 0.99
N ALA A 38 2.07 5.31 1.17
CA ALA A 38 1.56 4.02 1.63
C ALA A 38 0.88 4.12 3.01
N LYS A 39 1.42 4.95 3.91
CA LYS A 39 0.81 5.22 5.23
C LYS A 39 -0.49 6.01 5.14
N ARG A 40 -0.54 7.06 4.31
CA ARG A 40 -1.77 7.87 4.10
C ARG A 40 -2.92 7.02 3.59
N ILE A 41 -2.64 6.07 2.69
CA ILE A 41 -3.65 5.11 2.24
C ILE A 41 -4.15 4.29 3.43
N MET A 42 -3.26 3.70 4.23
CA MET A 42 -3.70 2.95 5.43
C MET A 42 -4.59 3.78 6.36
N GLU A 43 -4.22 5.04 6.62
CA GLU A 43 -5.01 5.91 7.51
C GLU A 43 -6.43 6.18 6.98
N ARG A 44 -6.64 6.20 5.66
CA ARG A 44 -8.00 6.29 5.08
C ARG A 44 -8.86 5.06 5.37
N PHE A 45 -8.26 3.88 5.52
CA PHE A 45 -8.97 2.60 5.72
C PHE A 45 -8.95 2.11 7.18
N ASP A 46 -8.17 2.76 8.05
CA ASP A 46 -8.06 2.48 9.49
C ASP A 46 -9.16 3.18 10.33
N ILE A 47 -10.33 3.48 9.73
CA ILE A 47 -11.44 4.12 10.43
C ILE A 47 -12.04 3.10 11.41
N ALA A 48 -11.83 3.37 12.70
CA ALA A 48 -12.01 2.44 13.80
C ALA A 48 -13.46 1.97 14.01
N ALA A 49 -13.67 0.66 13.81
CA ALA A 49 -14.59 -0.21 14.57
C ALA A 49 -14.50 -1.67 14.07
N TYR A 50 -14.18 -1.89 12.79
CA TYR A 50 -14.20 -3.21 12.15
C TYR A 50 -13.18 -3.37 10.99
N SER A 51 -12.07 -2.62 10.99
CA SER A 51 -11.11 -2.69 9.88
C SER A 51 -10.49 -4.08 9.77
N MET A 52 -10.86 -4.84 8.73
CA MET A 52 -10.32 -6.16 8.39
C MET A 52 -8.95 -6.07 7.68
N GLY A 53 -8.29 -4.92 7.79
CA GLY A 53 -7.14 -4.55 6.97
C GLY A 53 -7.57 -4.05 5.59
N ILE A 54 -6.60 -3.50 4.86
CA ILE A 54 -6.78 -3.10 3.46
C ILE A 54 -6.44 -4.28 2.55
N THR A 55 -7.26 -4.55 1.54
CA THR A 55 -6.92 -5.50 0.48
C THR A 55 -5.96 -4.87 -0.52
N ARG A 56 -5.32 -5.71 -1.35
CA ARG A 56 -4.45 -5.23 -2.44
C ARG A 56 -5.20 -4.28 -3.39
N GLU A 57 -6.42 -4.63 -3.75
CA GLU A 57 -7.24 -3.85 -4.68
C GLU A 57 -7.58 -2.48 -4.11
N GLU A 58 -8.00 -2.42 -2.84
CA GLU A 58 -8.26 -1.16 -2.14
C GLU A 58 -7.00 -0.31 -1.99
N PHE A 59 -5.84 -0.93 -1.72
CA PHE A 59 -4.58 -0.23 -1.61
C PHE A 59 -4.17 0.39 -2.96
N PHE A 60 -4.23 -0.37 -4.05
CA PHE A 60 -3.87 0.12 -5.39
C PHE A 60 -4.86 1.17 -5.89
N GLN A 61 -6.16 0.95 -5.68
CA GLN A 61 -7.17 1.95 -5.99
C GLN A 61 -6.91 3.25 -5.21
N GLY A 62 -6.57 3.15 -3.92
CA GLY A 62 -6.24 4.32 -3.11
C GLY A 62 -5.06 5.11 -3.67
N LEU A 63 -3.99 4.43 -4.10
CA LEU A 63 -2.84 5.07 -4.74
C LEU A 63 -3.22 5.75 -6.07
N ASP A 64 -4.07 5.12 -6.87
CA ASP A 64 -4.57 5.71 -8.12
C ASP A 64 -5.44 6.94 -7.86
N GLU A 65 -6.30 6.90 -6.84
CA GLU A 65 -7.10 8.05 -6.42
C GLU A 65 -6.23 9.22 -5.96
N MET A 66 -5.14 8.95 -5.22
CA MET A 66 -4.18 10.00 -4.84
C MET A 66 -3.45 10.57 -6.05
N ALA A 67 -3.02 9.74 -7.01
CA ALA A 67 -2.37 10.19 -8.24
C ALA A 67 -3.26 11.13 -9.06
N ASN A 68 -4.57 10.91 -9.00
CA ASN A 68 -5.58 11.70 -9.72
C ASN A 68 -6.19 12.82 -8.87
N ASN A 69 -5.73 13.04 -7.63
CA ASN A 69 -6.27 14.09 -6.76
C ASN A 69 -5.68 15.46 -7.14
N PRO A 70 -6.49 16.41 -7.64
CA PRO A 70 -5.99 17.73 -8.05
C PRO A 70 -5.55 18.62 -6.87
N ASN A 71 -5.93 18.28 -5.63
CA ASN A 71 -5.62 19.08 -4.44
C ASN A 71 -4.37 18.60 -3.68
N ASP A 72 -3.94 17.36 -3.91
CA ASP A 72 -2.75 16.74 -3.29
C ASP A 72 -2.14 15.76 -4.29
N PRO A 73 -1.58 16.26 -5.41
CA PRO A 73 -1.07 15.40 -6.47
C PRO A 73 0.22 14.73 -6.02
N ILE A 74 0.22 13.40 -6.02
CA ILE A 74 1.43 12.58 -5.85
C ILE A 74 2.01 12.20 -7.21
N ASP A 75 3.33 11.98 -7.29
CA ASP A 75 3.97 11.63 -8.55
C ASP A 75 3.48 10.25 -9.03
N PRO A 76 2.88 10.14 -10.23
CA PRO A 76 2.45 8.87 -10.80
C PRO A 76 3.58 7.83 -10.90
N GLN A 77 4.82 8.26 -11.08
CA GLN A 77 5.97 7.34 -11.10
C GLN A 77 6.25 6.75 -9.72
N GLU A 78 6.06 7.51 -8.65
CA GLU A 78 6.18 7.01 -7.28
C GLU A 78 5.08 6.01 -6.97
N VAL A 79 3.85 6.27 -7.45
CA VAL A 79 2.73 5.33 -7.34
C VAL A 79 3.04 3.99 -7.99
N GLU A 80 3.54 3.99 -9.23
CA GLU A 80 3.89 2.75 -9.92
C GLU A 80 5.04 2.01 -9.22
N ARG A 81 6.04 2.72 -8.68
CA ARG A 81 7.11 2.10 -7.89
C ARG A 81 6.57 1.43 -6.63
N ILE A 82 5.66 2.10 -5.91
CA ILE A 82 5.00 1.52 -4.74
C ILE A 82 4.25 0.26 -5.17
N LYS A 83 3.40 0.32 -6.20
CA LYS A 83 2.66 -0.84 -6.70
C LYS A 83 3.58 -2.03 -7.00
N GLU A 84 4.69 -1.82 -7.71
CA GLU A 84 5.65 -2.88 -8.03
C GLU A 84 6.33 -3.49 -6.79
N ARG A 85 6.50 -2.73 -5.70
CA ARG A 85 7.00 -3.29 -4.43
C ARG A 85 5.95 -4.10 -3.67
N PHE A 86 4.67 -3.83 -3.90
CA PHE A 86 3.56 -4.51 -3.23
C PHE A 86 2.91 -5.62 -4.09
N LYS A 87 3.37 -5.79 -5.33
CA LYS A 87 2.90 -6.77 -6.32
C LYS A 87 3.45 -8.17 -6.11
#